data_AF-A0A315EHE6-F1
#
_entry.id   AF-A0A315EHE6-F1
#
_cell.length_a   1.000
_cell.length_b   1.000
_cell.length_c   1.000
_cell.angle_alpha   90.00
_cell.angle_beta   90.00
_cell.angle_gamma   90.00
#
_symmetry.space_group_name_H-M   'P 1'
#
loop_
_entity.id
_entity.type
_entity.pdbx_description
1 polymer ?
#
loop_
_entity_poly.entity_id
_entity_poly.type
_entity_poly.pdbx_seq_one_letter_code
_entity_poly.pdbx_strand_id
1 'polypeptide(L)' 'MKTAFLICSVALLAACGEKAQDTLGHRTDKPVQNGTGVAAFTDPGWKAGDKDGWSNHLKARATYGMNDHVRAPK' A
#
# COMPACT_ATOMS: atom_id res chain seq x y z
N MET A 1 21.33 -39.15 10.48
CA MET A 1 20.52 -38.92 9.26
C MET A 1 19.24 -38.14 9.54
N LYS A 2 18.35 -38.60 10.44
CA LYS A 2 17.13 -37.87 10.83
C LYS A 2 17.36 -36.44 11.34
N THR A 3 18.41 -36.24 12.13
CA THR A 3 18.81 -34.92 12.65
C THR A 3 19.22 -33.94 11.55
N ALA A 4 19.95 -34.41 10.54
CA ALA A 4 20.34 -33.57 9.40
C ALA A 4 19.13 -33.13 8.56
N PHE A 5 18.14 -34.03 8.39
CA PHE A 5 16.90 -33.68 7.69
C PHE A 5 16.10 -32.61 8.43
N LEU A 6 15.95 -32.73 9.76
CA LEU A 6 15.27 -31.74 10.57
C LEU A 6 15.94 -30.36 10.50
N ILE A 7 17.27 -30.31 10.56
CA ILE A 7 18.03 -29.06 10.47
C ILE A 7 17.86 -28.41 9.08
N CYS A 8 17.94 -29.19 8.00
CA CYS A 8 17.70 -28.68 6.64
C CYS A 8 16.29 -28.13 6.45
N SER A 9 15.26 -28.81 6.98
CA SER A 9 13.88 -28.35 6.87
C SER A 9 13.65 -27.01 7.56
N VAL A 10 14.23 -26.80 8.75
CA VAL A 10 14.12 -25.52 9.47
C VAL A 10 14.83 -24.39 8.73
N ALA A 11 16.00 -24.66 8.15
CA ALA A 11 16.75 -23.66 7.38
C ALA A 11 15.99 -23.19 6.13
N LEU A 12 15.33 -24.11 5.41
CA LEU A 12 14.51 -23.79 4.24
C LEU A 12 13.27 -22.95 4.60
N LEU A 13 12.62 -23.24 5.73
CA LEU A 13 11.50 -22.44 6.21
C LEU A 13 11.93 -21.02 6.61
N ALA A 14 13.08 -20.89 7.27
CA ALA A 14 13.63 -19.59 7.66
C ALA A 14 14.05 -18.73 6.45
N ALA A 15 14.50 -19.35 5.35
CA ALA A 15 14.88 -18.63 4.14
C ALA A 15 13.69 -18.06 3.34
N CYS A 16 12.50 -18.65 3.48
CA CYS A 16 11.26 -18.11 2.94
C CYS A 16 10.52 -17.17 3.90
N GLY A 17 10.99 -17.01 5.14
CA GLY A 17 10.44 -16.05 6.08
C GLY A 17 10.83 -14.63 5.69
N GLU A 18 9.86 -13.73 5.59
CA GLU A 18 10.17 -12.31 5.44
C GLU A 18 10.86 -11.78 6.71
N LYS A 19 11.66 -10.71 6.55
CA LYS A 19 12.23 -10.01 7.70
C LYS A 19 11.09 -9.49 8.58
N ALA A 20 11.24 -9.60 9.90
CA ALA A 20 10.30 -8.98 10.83
C ALA A 20 10.07 -7.51 10.44
N GLN A 21 8.81 -7.10 10.33
CA GLN A 21 8.47 -5.74 9.93
C GLN A 21 8.85 -4.79 11.09
N ASP A 22 9.96 -4.07 10.91
CA ASP A 22 10.51 -3.17 11.93
C ASP A 22 9.64 -1.91 12.14
N THR A 23 8.68 -1.66 11.26
CA THR A 23 7.72 -0.57 11.35
C THR A 23 6.39 -1.02 11.92
N LEU A 24 5.97 -0.39 13.01
CA LEU A 24 4.58 -0.40 13.48
C LEU A 24 3.67 -0.11 12.27
N GLY A 25 2.58 -0.87 12.13
CA GLY A 25 1.67 -0.79 10.99
C GLY A 25 1.06 0.60 10.76
N HIS A 26 0.13 0.69 9.80
CA HIS A 26 -0.51 1.97 9.46
C HIS A 26 -1.04 2.71 10.70
N ARG A 27 -0.56 3.94 10.94
CA ARG A 27 -1.11 4.84 11.95
C ARG A 27 -2.56 5.19 11.65
N THR A 28 -3.48 4.74 12.50
CA THR A 28 -4.92 4.99 12.41
C THR A 28 -5.40 6.12 13.34
N ASP A 29 -4.48 6.76 14.08
CA ASP A 29 -4.79 7.80 15.08
C ASP A 29 -5.05 9.19 14.48
N LYS A 30 -4.86 9.36 13.17
CA LYS A 30 -5.01 10.64 12.47
C LYS A 30 -5.93 10.49 11.25
N PRO A 31 -6.65 11.56 10.87
CA PRO A 31 -7.38 11.56 9.61
C PRO A 31 -6.43 11.28 8.44
N VAL A 32 -6.79 10.33 7.60
CA VAL A 32 -5.98 9.90 6.44
C VAL A 32 -5.72 11.03 5.44
N GLN A 33 -6.57 12.06 5.42
CA GLN A 33 -6.44 13.23 4.56
C GLN A 33 -5.31 14.16 5.01
N ASN A 34 -4.76 14.00 6.21
CA ASN A 34 -3.58 14.74 6.64
C ASN A 34 -2.30 14.29 5.94
N GLY A 35 -2.32 13.12 5.30
CA GLY A 35 -1.19 12.59 4.56
C GLY A 35 -0.09 12.03 5.45
N THR A 36 1.03 11.68 4.83
CA THR A 36 2.16 11.02 5.49
C THR A 36 3.19 12.00 6.04
N GLY A 37 3.11 13.29 5.66
CA GLY A 37 4.15 14.29 5.93
C GLY A 37 5.42 14.08 5.12
N VAL A 38 5.44 13.10 4.19
CA VAL A 38 6.60 12.76 3.36
C VAL A 38 6.28 13.04 1.90
N ALA A 39 7.02 13.97 1.30
CA ALA A 39 6.79 14.41 -0.08
C ALA A 39 6.87 13.25 -1.10
N ALA A 40 7.78 12.29 -0.89
CA ALA A 40 7.93 11.13 -1.77
C ALA A 40 6.68 10.22 -1.84
N PHE A 41 5.80 10.29 -0.84
CA PHE A 41 4.55 9.52 -0.77
C PHE A 41 3.31 10.41 -0.92
N THR A 42 3.50 11.64 -1.39
CA THR A 42 2.47 12.67 -1.53
C THR A 42 2.38 13.04 -3.00
N ASP A 43 1.18 12.93 -3.58
CA ASP A 43 0.96 13.29 -4.98
C ASP A 43 1.24 14.80 -5.20
N PRO A 44 2.01 15.19 -6.23
CA PRO A 44 2.31 16.60 -6.46
C PRO A 44 1.06 17.47 -6.59
N GLY A 45 1.06 18.61 -5.91
CA GLY A 45 -0.05 19.57 -5.91
C GLY A 45 -1.18 19.23 -4.93
N TRP A 46 -1.16 18.09 -4.26
CA TRP A 46 -2.12 17.79 -3.19
C TRP A 46 -1.79 18.56 -1.90
N LYS A 47 -2.84 19.06 -1.23
CA LYS A 47 -2.74 19.79 0.03
C LYS A 47 -3.17 18.90 1.20
N ALA A 48 -2.30 18.73 2.18
CA ALA A 48 -2.61 18.01 3.41
C ALA A 48 -3.82 18.65 4.13
N GLY A 49 -4.77 17.80 4.54
CA GLY A 49 -6.02 18.19 5.18
C GLY A 49 -7.16 18.52 4.22
N ASP A 50 -6.93 18.56 2.91
CA ASP A 50 -8.00 18.74 1.92
C ASP A 50 -8.84 17.46 1.80
N LYS A 51 -9.97 17.43 2.50
CA LYS A 51 -10.86 16.27 2.58
C LYS A 51 -11.56 15.98 1.26
N ASP A 52 -12.03 17.02 0.59
CA ASP A 52 -12.80 16.87 -0.65
C ASP A 52 -11.88 16.47 -1.80
N GLY A 53 -10.73 17.14 -1.92
CA GLY A 53 -9.69 16.77 -2.87
C GLY A 53 -9.23 15.32 -2.68
N TRP A 54 -8.98 14.91 -1.43
CA TRP A 54 -8.61 13.52 -1.11
C TRP A 54 -9.68 12.51 -1.53
N SER A 55 -10.95 12.77 -1.21
CA SER A 55 -12.06 11.88 -1.56
C SER A 55 -12.24 11.77 -3.08
N ASN A 56 -12.13 12.89 -3.78
CA ASN A 56 -12.21 12.94 -5.24
C ASN A 56 -11.08 12.16 -5.89
N HIS A 57 -9.85 12.27 -5.35
CA HIS A 57 -8.70 11.51 -5.85
C HIS A 57 -8.89 10.00 -5.71
N LEU A 58 -9.38 9.54 -4.57
CA LEU A 58 -9.69 8.12 -4.38
C LEU A 58 -10.80 7.65 -5.32
N LYS A 59 -11.86 8.44 -5.50
CA LYS A 59 -12.94 8.12 -6.43
C LYS A 59 -12.43 8.03 -7.88
N ALA A 60 -11.60 8.98 -8.30
CA ALA A 60 -10.99 8.97 -9.62
C ALA A 60 -10.16 7.69 -9.81
N ARG A 61 -9.28 7.34 -8.85
CA ARG A 61 -8.49 6.11 -8.90
C ARG A 61 -9.34 4.84 -8.96
N ALA A 62 -10.39 4.75 -8.15
CA ALA A 62 -11.25 3.58 -8.10
C ALA A 62 -12.06 3.36 -9.39
N THR A 63 -12.31 4.43 -10.15
CA THR A 63 -13.11 4.40 -11.39
C THR A 63 -12.25 4.47 -12.65
N TYR A 64 -10.96 4.75 -12.53
CA TYR A 64 -10.06 4.84 -13.67
C TYR A 64 -9.93 3.46 -14.35
N GLY A 65 -10.13 3.40 -15.66
CA GLY A 65 -10.13 2.14 -16.43
C GLY A 65 -11.46 1.36 -16.40
N MET A 66 -12.44 1.80 -15.61
CA MET A 66 -13.79 1.27 -15.68
C MET A 66 -14.59 2.00 -16.76
N ASN A 67 -15.35 1.22 -17.55
CA ASN A 67 -16.29 1.75 -18.53
C ASN A 67 -15.64 2.58 -19.65
N ASP A 68 -14.39 2.29 -20.00
CA ASP A 68 -13.69 3.00 -21.08
C ASP A 68 -14.39 2.84 -22.45
N HIS A 69 -15.08 1.72 -22.67
CA HIS A 69 -15.92 1.49 -23.86
C HIS A 69 -17.08 2.47 -23.98
N VAL A 70 -17.52 3.09 -22.87
CA VAL A 70 -18.58 4.11 -22.85
C VAL A 70 -18.03 5.50 -23.20
N ARG A 71 -16.68 5.65 -23.23
CA ARG A 71 -15.97 6.89 -23.59
C ARG A 71 -15.46 6.90 -25.04
N ALA A 72 -15.67 5.82 -25.79
CA ALA A 72 -15.30 5.78 -27.20
C ALA A 72 -16.15 6.81 -27.99
N PRO A 73 -15.53 7.65 -28.84
CA PRO A 73 -16.29 8.55 -29.71
C PRO A 73 -17.19 7.73 -30.64
N LYS A 74 -18.42 8.23 -30.85
CA LYS A 74 -19.36 7.65 -31.81
C LYS A 74 -18.87 7.83 -33.24
#